data_AF-A0A1Q6EPG8-F1
#
_entry.id   AF-A0A1Q6EPG8-F1
#
_cell.length_a   1.000
_cell.length_b   1.000
_cell.length_c   1.000
_cell.angle_alpha   90.00
_cell.angle_beta   90.00
_cell.angle_gamma   90.00
#
_symmetry.space_group_name_H-M   'P 1'
#
loop_
_entity.id
_entity.type
_entity.pdbx_description
1 polymer ?
#
loop_
_entity_poly.entity_id
_entity_poly.type
_entity_poly.pdbx_seq_one_letter_code
_entity_poly.pdbx_strand_id
1 'polypeptide(L)'
;MTHCHLLGLWDLNTANPEVANRMHDFLKTAVNDGVDGFRFDAGKHVELPNEFDGSQYWTTILQNGSQYQYGEVLQGDSGLDYKAYANLYAKYGEGGGGATASDYGKTIRSALWSKNLKAGNLMSLRNGGVNDDQLVTWVESHDNYANSDKESTYLTNDQIRFGWAVVGARAGGAPLFFNRPKASGGNQPQFAEASQLGDAGDDMWKDTAVAAVNHFRNAMDGEAEYLRNCGSEQNNNSCLMVERYKTDNNAGNDGVSIANMGGDQNLAGTPTKLDDGTYTDQVNGGTITVSNGKITSGTAKGDAVSVYFNTSVKESVSATVSKKFSSNTIKVTLNASNATNLTYSLSNGKNGSFVDGDSLTIGGDMEIGDSVTLTVKGTGAESGEALEFTATYTKVEVQANTIYATKPSGWSKMYAYVYTGDGATAKNNAAWPGVEMTAMAAADSCAKAGTYKYEVPDLGEGTYRVIFSNGNGSQMPGASQPGFEFSGKVSWDGSSASLTAITCTATPPVIKTADITFSATADLKTGETLYAVGDWGQGKGKTRTATRTPAPPP
;
A
#
# COMPACT_ATOMS: atom_id res chain seq x y z
N MET A 1 2.93 23.62 0.35
CA MET A 1 3.80 24.04 1.47
C MET A 1 3.55 23.10 2.62
N THR A 2 4.60 22.45 3.13
CA THR A 2 4.52 21.38 4.14
C THR A 2 5.02 21.82 5.53
N HIS A 3 5.50 23.05 5.68
CA HIS A 3 6.09 23.58 6.92
C HIS A 3 5.29 24.79 7.42
N CYS A 4 3.96 24.71 7.37
CA CYS A 4 3.05 25.77 7.75
C CYS A 4 1.82 25.16 8.41
N HIS A 5 1.28 25.84 9.42
CA HIS A 5 0.06 25.40 10.09
C HIS A 5 -1.12 25.30 9.11
N LEU A 6 -1.74 24.13 9.05
CA LEU A 6 -3.02 23.94 8.36
C LEU A 6 -4.16 24.40 9.28
N LEU A 7 -4.93 25.41 8.87
CA LEU A 7 -6.06 25.96 9.63
C LEU A 7 -5.72 26.43 11.06
N GLY A 8 -4.45 26.76 11.33
CA GLY A 8 -3.98 27.13 12.66
C GLY A 8 -3.75 25.94 13.61
N LEU A 9 -3.88 24.70 13.12
CA LEU A 9 -3.48 23.49 13.83
C LEU A 9 -1.96 23.48 13.98
N TRP A 10 -1.51 23.04 15.15
CA TRP A 10 -0.08 22.92 15.45
C TRP A 10 0.52 21.84 14.55
N ASP A 11 1.46 22.26 13.71
CA ASP A 11 2.10 21.38 12.75
C ASP A 11 3.15 20.52 13.45
N LEU A 12 3.12 19.22 13.22
CA LEU A 12 4.11 18.32 13.80
C LEU A 12 5.47 18.63 13.19
N ASN A 13 6.52 18.65 14.01
CA ASN A 13 7.89 18.78 13.50
C ASN A 13 8.34 17.44 12.90
N THR A 14 7.85 17.13 11.71
CA THR A 14 8.06 15.88 10.96
C THR A 14 9.53 15.62 10.61
N ALA A 15 10.33 16.69 10.50
CA ALA A 15 11.78 16.58 10.37
C ALA A 15 12.47 16.03 11.64
N ASN A 16 11.84 16.12 12.82
CA ASN A 16 12.36 15.56 14.06
C ASN A 16 12.15 14.02 14.08
N PRO A 17 13.23 13.21 14.11
CA PRO A 17 13.10 11.75 14.19
C PRO A 17 12.28 11.25 15.38
N GLU A 18 12.28 11.96 16.51
CA GLU A 18 11.48 11.58 17.68
C GLU A 18 9.98 11.63 17.38
N VAL A 19 9.53 12.63 16.61
CA VAL A 19 8.13 12.76 16.21
C VAL A 19 7.74 11.62 15.26
N ALA A 20 8.62 11.30 14.30
CA ALA A 20 8.43 10.17 13.39
C ALA A 20 8.34 8.84 14.13
N ASN A 21 9.24 8.57 15.08
CA ASN A 21 9.27 7.32 15.84
C ASN A 21 8.03 7.17 16.73
N ARG A 22 7.60 8.22 17.43
CA ARG A 22 6.37 8.18 18.24
C ARG A 22 5.14 7.86 17.40
N MET A 23 5.04 8.42 16.19
CA MET A 23 3.96 8.10 15.27
C MET A 23 4.06 6.65 14.77
N HIS A 24 5.27 6.19 14.42
CA HIS A 24 5.49 4.81 14.00
C HIS A 24 5.09 3.80 15.08
N ASP A 25 5.46 4.02 16.34
CA ASP A 25 5.08 3.16 17.46
C ASP A 25 3.57 3.12 17.67
N PHE A 26 2.89 4.27 17.55
CA PHE A 26 1.43 4.34 17.60
C PHE A 26 0.80 3.48 16.50
N LEU A 27 1.24 3.65 15.25
CA LEU A 27 0.70 2.89 14.10
C LEU A 27 0.99 1.40 14.25
N LYS A 28 2.19 1.01 14.67
CA LYS A 28 2.55 -0.39 14.89
C LYS A 28 1.74 -1.02 16.02
N THR A 29 1.48 -0.27 17.09
CA THR A 29 0.59 -0.71 18.17
C THR A 29 -0.83 -0.94 17.65
N ALA A 30 -1.35 -0.01 16.83
CA ALA A 30 -2.67 -0.17 16.21
C ALA A 30 -2.75 -1.42 15.32
N VAL A 31 -1.71 -1.73 14.53
CA VAL A 31 -1.63 -2.97 13.75
C VAL A 31 -1.64 -4.20 14.66
N ASN A 32 -0.88 -4.19 15.75
CA ASN A 32 -0.88 -5.28 16.73
C ASN A 32 -2.24 -5.47 17.42
N ASP A 33 -3.01 -4.39 17.57
CA ASP A 33 -4.37 -4.41 18.13
C ASP A 33 -5.43 -4.85 17.10
N GLY A 34 -5.04 -5.06 15.83
CA GLY A 34 -5.89 -5.61 14.77
C GLY A 34 -6.26 -4.66 13.64
N VAL A 35 -5.59 -3.50 13.50
CA VAL A 35 -5.77 -2.61 12.34
C VAL A 35 -5.05 -3.15 11.11
N ASP A 36 -5.78 -3.37 10.01
CA ASP A 36 -5.20 -3.84 8.75
C ASP A 36 -4.68 -2.72 7.83
N GLY A 37 -5.03 -1.45 8.11
CA GLY A 37 -4.69 -0.36 7.21
C GLY A 37 -4.86 1.04 7.76
N PHE A 38 -4.24 2.01 7.08
CA PHE A 38 -4.28 3.42 7.48
C PHE A 38 -4.71 4.35 6.34
N ARG A 39 -5.55 5.33 6.71
CA ARG A 39 -5.79 6.55 5.92
C ARG A 39 -5.03 7.69 6.57
N PHE A 40 -4.00 8.21 5.92
CA PHE A 40 -3.23 9.35 6.40
C PHE A 40 -3.95 10.66 6.05
N ASP A 41 -4.48 11.32 7.09
CA ASP A 41 -5.07 12.65 7.00
C ASP A 41 -4.06 13.68 6.51
N ALA A 42 -4.54 14.66 5.72
CA ALA A 42 -3.72 15.79 5.28
C ALA A 42 -2.35 15.38 4.70
N GLY A 43 -2.26 14.22 4.05
CA GLY A 43 -0.98 13.61 3.65
C GLY A 43 -0.12 14.53 2.78
N LYS A 44 -0.74 15.38 1.95
CA LYS A 44 -0.02 16.38 1.12
C LYS A 44 0.71 17.48 1.90
N HIS A 45 0.47 17.59 3.20
CA HIS A 45 1.05 18.60 4.07
C HIS A 45 2.32 18.13 4.80
N VAL A 46 2.73 16.88 4.63
CA VAL A 46 3.99 16.36 5.20
C VAL A 46 4.99 16.08 4.09
N GLU A 47 6.17 16.66 4.19
CA GLU A 47 7.19 16.66 3.16
C GLU A 47 7.64 15.26 2.72
N LEU A 48 7.87 15.11 1.41
CA LEU A 48 8.38 13.89 0.80
C LEU A 48 9.89 13.72 1.08
N PRO A 49 10.43 12.49 0.95
CA PRO A 49 11.86 12.23 1.17
C PRO A 49 12.81 12.98 0.23
N ASN A 50 12.34 13.45 -0.92
CA ASN A 50 13.10 14.24 -1.88
C ASN A 50 12.90 15.76 -1.71
N GLU A 51 12.15 16.19 -0.69
CA GLU A 51 11.92 17.58 -0.34
C GLU A 51 12.72 17.95 0.93
N PHE A 52 13.02 19.25 1.11
CA PHE A 52 13.60 19.86 2.32
C PHE A 52 14.71 19.04 3.01
N ASP A 53 15.94 19.10 2.48
CA ASP A 53 17.16 18.41 2.98
C ASP A 53 17.05 16.88 3.19
N GLY A 54 15.92 16.27 2.82
CA GLY A 54 15.65 14.84 2.90
C GLY A 54 14.96 14.43 4.20
N SER A 55 13.62 14.40 4.20
CA SER A 55 12.84 13.92 5.35
C SER A 55 12.75 12.40 5.43
N GLN A 56 12.85 11.88 6.66
CA GLN A 56 12.69 10.46 6.96
C GLN A 56 11.28 10.09 7.40
N TYR A 57 10.40 11.07 7.64
CA TYR A 57 9.14 10.88 8.35
C TYR A 57 8.30 9.76 7.73
N TRP A 58 7.96 9.88 6.46
CA TRP A 58 7.18 8.86 5.74
C TRP A 58 7.88 7.51 5.68
N THR A 59 9.19 7.49 5.42
CA THR A 59 9.94 6.24 5.35
C THR A 59 10.01 5.51 6.69
N THR A 60 9.87 6.23 7.80
CA THR A 60 9.75 5.68 9.15
C THR A 60 8.33 5.20 9.41
N ILE A 61 7.33 6.07 9.32
CA ILE A 61 5.97 5.76 9.81
C ILE A 61 5.23 4.74 8.95
N LEU A 62 5.56 4.63 7.66
CA LEU A 62 4.89 3.67 6.76
C LEU A 62 5.37 2.23 6.97
N GLN A 63 6.48 2.01 7.69
CA GLN A 63 6.96 0.68 8.07
C GLN A 63 6.24 0.12 9.30
N ASN A 64 4.92 0.30 9.35
CA ASN A 64 4.07 -0.03 10.50
C ASN A 64 3.49 -1.47 10.46
N GLY A 65 3.61 -2.17 9.34
CA GLY A 65 3.12 -3.56 9.16
C GLY A 65 1.68 -3.67 8.64
N SER A 66 1.05 -2.57 8.23
CA SER A 66 -0.29 -2.60 7.66
C SER A 66 -0.36 -3.24 6.27
N GLN A 67 -1.49 -3.87 5.97
CA GLN A 67 -1.78 -4.49 4.68
C GLN A 67 -2.06 -3.44 3.61
N TYR A 68 -2.80 -2.37 3.93
CA TYR A 68 -3.14 -1.33 2.96
C TYR A 68 -3.02 0.05 3.58
N GLN A 69 -2.41 1.00 2.86
CA GLN A 69 -2.28 2.36 3.37
C GLN A 69 -2.41 3.38 2.25
N TYR A 70 -3.09 4.49 2.52
CA TYR A 70 -3.26 5.56 1.53
C TYR A 70 -3.31 6.93 2.19
N GLY A 71 -2.96 7.96 1.44
CA GLY A 71 -3.04 9.35 1.90
C GLY A 71 -4.22 10.09 1.30
N GLU A 72 -4.82 10.97 2.10
CA GLU A 72 -5.57 12.09 1.54
C GLU A 72 -4.59 13.09 0.93
N VAL A 73 -4.54 13.10 -0.40
CA VAL A 73 -3.68 13.98 -1.19
C VAL A 73 -4.59 14.64 -2.21
N LEU A 74 -5.21 15.75 -1.82
CA LEU A 74 -6.13 16.49 -2.68
C LEU A 74 -5.37 17.10 -3.87
N GLN A 75 -5.77 16.71 -5.07
CA GLN A 75 -5.19 17.14 -6.35
C GLN A 75 -5.45 18.64 -6.62
N GLY A 76 -4.63 19.25 -7.47
CA GLY A 76 -4.86 20.58 -8.03
C GLY A 76 -3.88 21.67 -7.59
N ASP A 77 -3.04 21.42 -6.57
CA ASP A 77 -2.04 22.38 -6.13
C ASP A 77 -0.85 22.46 -7.09
N SER A 78 -0.42 23.68 -7.44
CA SER A 78 0.78 23.90 -8.25
C SER A 78 2.02 23.41 -7.51
N GLY A 79 2.80 22.53 -8.15
CA GLY A 79 4.02 21.96 -7.58
C GLY A 79 3.81 20.74 -6.68
N LEU A 80 2.57 20.25 -6.51
CA LEU A 80 2.31 19.01 -5.79
C LEU A 80 2.83 17.80 -6.58
N ASP A 81 3.76 17.04 -6.00
CA ASP A 81 4.17 15.73 -6.54
C ASP A 81 3.20 14.62 -6.09
N TYR A 82 1.98 14.68 -6.63
CA TYR A 82 0.91 13.73 -6.32
C TYR A 82 1.34 12.26 -6.52
N LYS A 83 2.15 12.02 -7.56
CA LYS A 83 2.65 10.69 -7.89
C LYS A 83 3.64 10.16 -6.86
N ALA A 84 4.54 11.00 -6.35
CA ALA A 84 5.47 10.58 -5.31
C ALA A 84 4.74 10.15 -4.04
N TYR A 85 3.71 10.85 -3.60
CA TYR A 85 2.89 10.44 -2.46
C TYR A 85 2.23 9.08 -2.68
N ALA A 86 1.50 8.90 -3.79
CA ALA A 86 0.81 7.63 -4.06
C ALA A 86 1.79 6.45 -4.14
N ASN A 87 2.95 6.64 -4.78
CA ASN A 87 4.01 5.64 -4.85
C ASN A 87 4.59 5.31 -3.48
N LEU A 88 4.70 6.29 -2.59
CA LEU A 88 5.22 6.10 -1.24
C LEU A 88 4.29 5.20 -0.43
N TYR A 89 2.98 5.49 -0.43
CA TYR A 89 2.00 4.65 0.27
C TYR A 89 1.93 3.24 -0.32
N ALA A 90 1.88 3.11 -1.65
CA ALA A 90 1.85 1.82 -2.32
C ALA A 90 3.12 0.98 -2.10
N LYS A 91 4.28 1.62 -1.91
CA LYS A 91 5.56 0.92 -1.66
C LYS A 91 5.60 0.20 -0.32
N TYR A 92 4.95 0.76 0.70
CA TYR A 92 5.07 0.27 2.08
C TYR A 92 3.82 -0.49 2.59
N GLY A 93 2.67 -0.39 1.91
CA GLY A 93 1.53 -1.28 2.16
C GLY A 93 1.73 -2.63 1.47
N GLU A 94 1.57 -3.73 2.20
CA GLU A 94 1.85 -5.08 1.70
C GLU A 94 0.92 -5.52 0.54
N GLY A 95 -0.36 -5.17 0.65
CA GLY A 95 -1.41 -5.30 -0.35
C GLY A 95 -1.57 -4.07 -1.24
N GLY A 96 -0.62 -3.14 -1.19
CA GLY A 96 -0.63 -1.90 -1.96
C GLY A 96 -1.13 -0.70 -1.16
N GLY A 97 -1.58 0.32 -1.89
CA GLY A 97 -1.86 1.62 -1.30
C GLY A 97 -1.94 2.70 -2.36
N GLY A 98 -2.12 3.95 -1.93
CA GLY A 98 -2.27 5.01 -2.92
C GLY A 98 -2.64 6.37 -2.38
N ALA A 99 -3.29 7.14 -3.24
CA ALA A 99 -3.78 8.48 -2.92
C ALA A 99 -5.22 8.67 -3.37
N THR A 100 -5.91 9.60 -2.72
CA THR A 100 -7.30 9.96 -3.06
C THR A 100 -7.41 10.61 -4.44
N ALA A 101 -8.28 10.06 -5.30
CA ALA A 101 -8.61 10.59 -6.62
C ALA A 101 -9.65 11.73 -6.52
N SER A 102 -9.30 12.83 -5.86
CA SER A 102 -10.24 13.93 -5.57
C SER A 102 -10.83 14.58 -6.83
N ASP A 103 -10.05 14.67 -7.92
CA ASP A 103 -10.54 15.21 -9.20
C ASP A 103 -11.57 14.30 -9.87
N TYR A 104 -11.46 12.99 -9.66
CA TYR A 104 -12.45 12.04 -10.17
C TYR A 104 -13.75 12.14 -9.37
N GLY A 105 -13.68 12.23 -8.04
CA GLY A 105 -14.86 12.49 -7.21
C GLY A 105 -15.60 13.77 -7.63
N LYS A 106 -14.86 14.86 -7.89
CA LYS A 106 -15.42 16.12 -8.44
C LYS A 106 -16.05 15.92 -9.82
N THR A 107 -15.43 15.13 -10.69
CA THR A 107 -15.96 14.80 -12.02
C THR A 107 -17.29 14.05 -11.90
N ILE A 108 -17.39 13.07 -10.99
CA ILE A 108 -18.61 12.29 -10.74
C ILE A 108 -19.73 13.18 -10.20
N ARG A 109 -19.47 13.98 -9.16
CA ARG A 109 -20.47 14.92 -8.63
C ARG A 109 -20.98 15.89 -9.70
N SER A 110 -20.08 16.40 -10.56
CA SER A 110 -20.46 17.27 -11.67
C SER A 110 -21.38 16.57 -12.68
N ALA A 111 -21.12 15.29 -12.98
CA ALA A 111 -21.96 14.48 -13.87
C ALA A 111 -23.35 14.23 -13.26
N LEU A 112 -23.43 13.97 -11.95
CA LEU A 112 -24.69 13.80 -11.22
C LEU A 112 -25.53 15.08 -11.18
N TRP A 113 -24.89 16.23 -10.96
CA TRP A 113 -25.57 17.53 -10.95
C TRP A 113 -26.13 17.92 -12.31
N SER A 114 -25.36 17.70 -13.37
CA SER A 114 -25.75 18.01 -14.74
C SER A 114 -26.63 16.95 -15.40
N LYS A 115 -26.93 15.85 -14.68
CA LYS A 115 -27.58 14.65 -15.20
C LYS A 115 -26.94 14.13 -16.51
N ASN A 116 -25.61 14.19 -16.57
CA ASN A 116 -24.83 13.88 -17.77
C ASN A 116 -23.69 12.90 -17.46
N LEU A 117 -24.00 11.61 -17.54
CA LEU A 117 -23.09 10.47 -17.40
C LEU A 117 -22.48 10.07 -18.76
N LYS A 118 -22.05 11.02 -19.58
CA LYS A 118 -21.38 10.71 -20.86
C LYS A 118 -20.11 9.89 -20.61
N ALA A 119 -20.06 8.67 -21.17
CA ALA A 119 -18.96 7.72 -20.94
C ALA A 119 -17.58 8.33 -21.20
N GLY A 120 -17.43 9.05 -22.32
CA GLY A 120 -16.18 9.70 -22.71
C GLY A 120 -15.60 10.66 -21.66
N ASN A 121 -16.44 11.24 -20.80
CA ASN A 121 -16.00 12.14 -19.73
C ASN A 121 -15.59 11.40 -18.45
N LEU A 122 -16.05 10.15 -18.29
CA LEU A 122 -15.97 9.37 -17.06
C LEU A 122 -14.99 8.19 -17.15
N MET A 123 -14.53 7.83 -18.36
CA MET A 123 -13.52 6.77 -18.56
C MET A 123 -12.21 7.06 -17.80
N SER A 124 -11.76 8.31 -17.77
CA SER A 124 -10.55 8.66 -17.00
C SER A 124 -10.85 8.74 -15.51
N LEU A 125 -10.08 8.01 -14.70
CA LEU A 125 -10.06 8.11 -13.23
C LEU A 125 -9.32 9.36 -12.72
N ARG A 126 -8.97 10.31 -13.60
CA ARG A 126 -8.22 11.53 -13.24
C ARG A 126 -6.97 11.24 -12.41
N ASN A 127 -6.25 10.18 -12.74
CA ASN A 127 -5.23 9.55 -11.91
C ASN A 127 -3.97 10.39 -11.62
N GLY A 128 -3.87 11.63 -12.11
CA GLY A 128 -2.71 12.49 -11.82
C GLY A 128 -1.35 11.88 -12.19
N GLY A 129 -1.32 10.91 -13.11
CA GLY A 129 -0.10 10.19 -13.52
C GLY A 129 0.30 8.98 -12.68
N VAL A 130 -0.51 8.58 -11.68
CA VAL A 130 -0.34 7.31 -10.95
C VAL A 130 -1.06 6.16 -11.67
N ASN A 131 -0.78 4.93 -11.26
CA ASN A 131 -1.52 3.78 -11.78
C ASN A 131 -2.92 3.75 -11.18
N ASP A 132 -3.88 3.21 -11.93
CA ASP A 132 -5.28 3.20 -11.52
C ASP A 132 -5.53 2.30 -10.29
N ASP A 133 -4.67 1.31 -10.02
CA ASP A 133 -4.66 0.48 -8.81
C ASP A 133 -4.08 1.19 -7.56
N GLN A 134 -3.52 2.39 -7.73
CA GLN A 134 -3.00 3.24 -6.64
C GLN A 134 -3.94 4.40 -6.28
N LEU A 135 -5.23 4.26 -6.60
CA LEU A 135 -6.24 5.29 -6.34
C LEU A 135 -7.22 4.86 -5.27
N VAL A 136 -7.60 5.79 -4.40
CA VAL A 136 -8.81 5.69 -3.59
C VAL A 136 -9.85 6.62 -4.19
N THR A 137 -10.94 6.06 -4.69
CA THR A 137 -12.00 6.81 -5.41
C THR A 137 -13.22 6.96 -4.53
N TRP A 138 -14.02 8.01 -4.73
CA TRP A 138 -15.29 8.19 -4.04
C TRP A 138 -16.29 8.92 -4.94
N VAL A 139 -17.57 8.86 -4.58
CA VAL A 139 -18.55 9.85 -5.05
C VAL A 139 -18.38 11.15 -4.26
N GLU A 140 -18.24 11.05 -2.94
CA GLU A 140 -18.01 12.14 -2.01
C GLU A 140 -17.15 11.70 -0.84
N SER A 141 -16.38 12.63 -0.27
CA SER A 141 -15.70 12.46 1.01
C SER A 141 -16.53 13.06 2.15
N HIS A 142 -16.11 12.78 3.38
CA HIS A 142 -16.66 13.45 4.55
C HIS A 142 -16.46 14.98 4.48
N ASP A 143 -15.33 15.47 3.95
CA ASP A 143 -15.10 16.91 3.77
C ASP A 143 -16.10 17.55 2.81
N ASN A 144 -16.32 16.94 1.65
CA ASN A 144 -17.27 17.49 0.66
C ASN A 144 -18.69 17.58 1.24
N TYR A 145 -19.02 16.68 2.17
CA TYR A 145 -20.34 16.60 2.78
C TYR A 145 -20.49 17.48 4.02
N ALA A 146 -19.51 17.46 4.94
CA ALA A 146 -19.65 17.94 6.32
C ALA A 146 -19.09 19.36 6.55
N ASN A 147 -18.22 19.85 5.66
CA ASN A 147 -17.69 21.20 5.78
C ASN A 147 -18.77 22.27 5.48
N SER A 148 -18.50 23.51 5.89
CA SER A 148 -19.44 24.62 5.78
C SER A 148 -19.76 25.03 4.34
N ASP A 149 -18.93 24.63 3.38
CA ASP A 149 -19.13 24.85 1.94
C ASP A 149 -20.22 23.94 1.34
N LYS A 150 -20.52 22.81 1.99
CA LYS A 150 -21.63 21.89 1.66
C LYS A 150 -21.58 21.40 0.21
N GLU A 151 -20.39 21.13 -0.30
CA GLU A 151 -20.16 20.84 -1.73
C GLU A 151 -21.03 19.68 -2.24
N SER A 152 -21.17 18.60 -1.47
CA SER A 152 -21.93 17.40 -1.83
C SER A 152 -23.17 17.16 -0.98
N THR A 153 -23.40 17.95 0.08
CA THR A 153 -24.52 17.78 1.03
C THR A 153 -25.87 17.64 0.32
N TYR A 154 -26.07 18.42 -0.75
CA TYR A 154 -27.35 18.49 -1.46
C TYR A 154 -27.59 17.35 -2.45
N LEU A 155 -26.61 16.47 -2.69
CA LEU A 155 -26.86 15.27 -3.51
C LEU A 155 -27.89 14.39 -2.81
N THR A 156 -28.87 13.87 -3.56
CA THR A 156 -29.87 12.94 -3.02
C THR A 156 -29.30 11.53 -2.90
N ASN A 157 -29.97 10.67 -2.11
CA ASN A 157 -29.60 9.27 -2.01
C ASN A 157 -29.62 8.56 -3.37
N ASP A 158 -30.55 8.90 -4.26
CA ASP A 158 -30.57 8.38 -5.64
C ASP A 158 -29.33 8.81 -6.43
N GLN A 159 -28.92 10.07 -6.33
CA GLN A 159 -27.68 10.54 -6.95
C GLN A 159 -26.45 9.82 -6.39
N ILE A 160 -26.43 9.52 -5.09
CA ILE A 160 -25.36 8.72 -4.49
C ILE A 160 -25.38 7.28 -5.03
N ARG A 161 -26.55 6.64 -5.19
CA ARG A 161 -26.65 5.32 -5.86
C ARG A 161 -26.14 5.37 -7.29
N PHE A 162 -26.54 6.37 -8.08
CA PHE A 162 -26.06 6.52 -9.46
C PHE A 162 -24.55 6.72 -9.51
N GLY A 163 -24.00 7.58 -8.64
CA GLY A 163 -22.55 7.77 -8.54
C GLY A 163 -21.82 6.49 -8.14
N TRP A 164 -22.38 5.74 -7.18
CA TRP A 164 -21.81 4.49 -6.71
C TRP A 164 -21.84 3.40 -7.78
N ALA A 165 -22.93 3.30 -8.55
CA ALA A 165 -23.01 2.40 -9.69
C ALA A 165 -21.95 2.66 -10.77
N VAL A 166 -21.37 3.86 -10.81
CA VAL A 166 -20.20 4.18 -11.64
C VAL A 166 -18.91 3.86 -10.90
N VAL A 167 -18.68 4.49 -9.75
CA VAL A 167 -17.41 4.45 -9.00
C VAL A 167 -17.11 3.04 -8.46
N GLY A 168 -18.11 2.39 -7.86
CA GLY A 168 -17.99 1.05 -7.31
C GLY A 168 -17.82 -0.04 -8.37
N ALA A 169 -18.26 0.20 -9.61
CA ALA A 169 -18.18 -0.78 -10.69
C ALA A 169 -16.84 -0.77 -11.45
N ARG A 170 -16.00 0.24 -11.23
CA ARG A 170 -14.76 0.45 -11.99
C ARG A 170 -13.78 -0.72 -11.83
N ALA A 171 -12.88 -0.94 -12.79
CA ALA A 171 -11.76 -1.87 -12.68
C ALA A 171 -10.63 -1.33 -11.78
N GLY A 172 -10.31 -0.05 -11.95
CA GLY A 172 -9.32 0.67 -11.14
C GLY A 172 -9.93 1.33 -9.91
N GLY A 173 -9.05 1.68 -8.96
CA GLY A 173 -9.40 2.34 -7.72
C GLY A 173 -9.95 1.41 -6.63
N ALA A 174 -9.69 1.79 -5.39
CA ALA A 174 -10.40 1.31 -4.21
C ALA A 174 -11.58 2.27 -3.94
N PRO A 175 -12.84 1.88 -4.23
CA PRO A 175 -13.98 2.75 -4.02
C PRO A 175 -14.31 2.86 -2.52
N LEU A 176 -14.40 4.09 -2.03
CA LEU A 176 -14.70 4.43 -0.64
C LEU A 176 -16.14 4.97 -0.56
N PHE A 177 -17.02 4.22 0.10
CA PHE A 177 -18.40 4.65 0.35
C PHE A 177 -18.45 5.53 1.61
N PHE A 178 -18.99 6.74 1.50
CA PHE A 178 -19.22 7.62 2.65
C PHE A 178 -20.63 7.37 3.23
N ASN A 179 -20.70 6.82 4.46
CA ASN A 179 -21.97 6.65 5.16
C ASN A 179 -22.39 7.96 5.83
N ARG A 180 -23.43 8.58 5.28
CA ARG A 180 -23.97 9.87 5.76
C ARG A 180 -24.64 9.74 7.14
N PRO A 181 -24.74 10.83 7.92
CA PRO A 181 -25.56 10.87 9.13
C PRO A 181 -27.04 10.53 8.85
N LYS A 182 -27.77 10.07 9.86
CA LYS A 182 -29.19 9.74 9.70
C LYS A 182 -30.02 10.96 9.31
N ALA A 183 -31.01 10.71 8.45
CA ALA A 183 -32.00 11.70 8.02
C ALA A 183 -31.38 12.99 7.45
N SER A 184 -30.29 12.86 6.67
CA SER A 184 -29.46 13.99 6.30
C SER A 184 -29.12 14.07 4.81
N GLY A 185 -28.85 15.28 4.32
CA GLY A 185 -28.49 15.56 2.93
C GLY A 185 -29.68 15.57 1.96
N GLY A 186 -29.40 15.85 0.69
CA GLY A 186 -30.45 16.08 -0.31
C GLY A 186 -31.29 17.30 0.07
N ASN A 187 -32.59 17.08 0.29
CA ASN A 187 -33.54 18.11 0.76
C ASN A 187 -33.60 18.22 2.30
N GLN A 188 -32.83 17.41 3.02
CA GLN A 188 -32.76 17.43 4.49
C GLN A 188 -31.58 18.30 4.96
N PRO A 189 -31.58 18.75 6.24
CA PRO A 189 -30.41 19.39 6.84
C PRO A 189 -29.14 18.54 6.75
N GLN A 190 -27.97 19.19 6.69
CA GLN A 190 -26.64 18.55 6.73
C GLN A 190 -26.40 17.76 8.02
N PHE A 191 -27.00 18.22 9.11
CA PHE A 191 -27.05 17.52 10.38
C PHE A 191 -28.46 17.72 10.91
N ALA A 192 -29.27 16.67 10.87
CA ALA A 192 -30.67 16.72 11.30
C ALA A 192 -30.83 16.41 12.80
N GLU A 193 -29.72 16.19 13.51
CA GLU A 193 -29.69 15.75 14.92
C GLU A 193 -30.50 14.47 15.19
N ALA A 194 -30.66 13.61 14.17
CA ALA A 194 -31.30 12.29 14.28
C ALA A 194 -30.32 11.18 14.70
N SER A 195 -29.04 11.50 14.80
CA SER A 195 -27.92 10.66 15.25
C SER A 195 -26.79 11.57 15.73
N GLN A 196 -25.91 11.05 16.57
CA GLN A 196 -24.71 11.74 17.06
C GLN A 196 -23.43 10.96 16.74
N LEU A 197 -22.26 11.57 16.98
CA LEU A 197 -20.98 10.87 16.83
C LEU A 197 -20.96 9.59 17.67
N GLY A 198 -20.56 8.48 17.04
CA GLY A 198 -20.59 7.13 17.62
C GLY A 198 -21.79 6.29 17.17
N ASP A 199 -22.87 6.90 16.70
CA ASP A 199 -23.98 6.16 16.09
C ASP A 199 -23.66 5.74 14.66
N ALA A 200 -24.28 4.64 14.21
CA ALA A 200 -24.30 4.31 12.79
C ALA A 200 -25.00 5.41 11.98
N GLY A 201 -24.53 5.64 10.75
CA GLY A 201 -25.16 6.56 9.81
C GLY A 201 -26.50 6.06 9.29
N ASP A 202 -26.91 6.57 8.13
CA ASP A 202 -28.09 6.07 7.42
C ASP A 202 -27.87 4.64 6.87
N ASP A 203 -28.94 4.03 6.37
CA ASP A 203 -28.91 2.65 5.86
C ASP A 203 -28.39 2.54 4.41
N MET A 204 -27.88 3.62 3.81
CA MET A 204 -27.47 3.62 2.39
C MET A 204 -26.30 2.67 2.10
N TRP A 205 -25.41 2.43 3.06
CA TRP A 205 -24.28 1.51 2.89
C TRP A 205 -24.71 0.05 2.65
N LYS A 206 -25.94 -0.31 3.03
CA LYS A 206 -26.56 -1.63 2.84
C LYS A 206 -27.80 -1.57 1.94
N ASP A 207 -28.01 -0.47 1.23
CA ASP A 207 -29.04 -0.37 0.20
C ASP A 207 -28.85 -1.44 -0.87
N THR A 208 -29.93 -2.00 -1.41
CA THR A 208 -29.86 -3.10 -2.38
C THR A 208 -29.00 -2.76 -3.60
N ALA A 209 -29.08 -1.53 -4.12
CA ALA A 209 -28.26 -1.12 -5.26
C ALA A 209 -26.77 -1.00 -4.87
N VAL A 210 -26.48 -0.45 -3.68
CA VAL A 210 -25.11 -0.33 -3.18
C VAL A 210 -24.49 -1.70 -2.95
N ALA A 211 -25.22 -2.61 -2.29
CA ALA A 211 -24.79 -3.99 -2.07
C ALA A 211 -24.58 -4.74 -3.40
N ALA A 212 -25.50 -4.62 -4.36
CA ALA A 212 -25.36 -5.26 -5.67
C ALA A 212 -24.12 -4.78 -6.43
N VAL A 213 -23.81 -3.48 -6.40
CA VAL A 213 -22.59 -2.94 -7.01
C VAL A 213 -21.34 -3.44 -6.28
N ASN A 214 -21.37 -3.58 -4.96
CA ASN A 214 -20.25 -4.14 -4.19
C ASN A 214 -19.99 -5.61 -4.57
N HIS A 215 -21.06 -6.41 -4.65
CA HIS A 215 -20.94 -7.81 -5.08
C HIS A 215 -20.47 -7.92 -6.54
N PHE A 216 -20.96 -7.05 -7.42
CA PHE A 216 -20.47 -6.93 -8.79
C PHE A 216 -18.98 -6.62 -8.84
N ARG A 217 -18.50 -5.62 -8.07
CA ARG A 217 -17.08 -5.27 -8.01
C ARG A 217 -16.21 -6.46 -7.63
N ASN A 218 -16.64 -7.22 -6.62
CA ASN A 218 -15.92 -8.40 -6.13
C ASN A 218 -15.95 -9.55 -7.14
N ALA A 219 -17.11 -9.81 -7.75
CA ALA A 219 -17.27 -10.85 -8.76
C ALA A 219 -16.41 -10.56 -10.01
N MET A 220 -16.24 -9.29 -10.35
CA MET A 220 -15.50 -8.82 -11.52
C MET A 220 -14.05 -8.45 -11.21
N ASP A 221 -13.50 -8.85 -10.06
CA ASP A 221 -12.12 -8.54 -9.71
C ASP A 221 -11.13 -9.14 -10.74
N GLY A 222 -10.18 -8.33 -11.21
CA GLY A 222 -9.23 -8.70 -12.27
C GLY A 222 -9.74 -8.55 -13.71
N GLU A 223 -11.05 -8.35 -13.93
CA GLU A 223 -11.61 -8.32 -15.28
C GLU A 223 -11.41 -6.99 -16.01
N ALA A 224 -11.43 -7.01 -17.34
CA ALA A 224 -11.31 -5.81 -18.16
C ALA A 224 -12.52 -4.86 -17.93
N GLU A 225 -12.43 -3.63 -18.42
CA GLU A 225 -13.49 -2.63 -18.30
C GLU A 225 -13.84 -1.99 -19.64
N TYR A 226 -15.12 -1.66 -19.83
CA TYR A 226 -15.56 -0.76 -20.89
C TYR A 226 -16.74 0.11 -20.44
N LEU A 227 -16.65 1.42 -20.66
CA LEU A 227 -17.74 2.37 -20.38
C LEU A 227 -18.44 2.79 -21.66
N ARG A 228 -19.78 2.76 -21.65
CA ARG A 228 -20.61 3.25 -22.76
C ARG A 228 -21.95 3.80 -22.30
N ASN A 229 -22.60 4.61 -23.13
CA ASN A 229 -23.96 5.05 -22.86
C ASN A 229 -24.99 4.05 -23.40
N CYS A 230 -26.14 3.95 -22.74
CA CYS A 230 -27.18 2.97 -23.08
C CYS A 230 -27.79 3.21 -24.48
N GLY A 231 -28.39 2.17 -25.05
CA GLY A 231 -29.06 2.20 -26.36
C GLY A 231 -28.12 1.90 -27.54
N SER A 232 -28.69 1.57 -28.70
CA SER A 232 -27.93 1.23 -29.92
C SER A 232 -27.04 2.38 -30.42
N GLU A 233 -27.55 3.61 -30.32
CA GLU A 233 -26.89 4.83 -30.77
C GLU A 233 -25.84 5.37 -29.80
N GLN A 234 -25.81 4.86 -28.55
CA GLN A 234 -24.85 5.26 -27.50
C GLN A 234 -24.77 6.78 -27.27
N ASN A 235 -25.89 7.50 -27.42
CA ASN A 235 -25.99 8.95 -27.29
C ASN A 235 -26.84 9.40 -26.09
N ASN A 236 -27.38 8.46 -25.30
CA ASN A 236 -28.14 8.79 -24.10
C ASN A 236 -27.22 9.03 -22.90
N ASN A 237 -26.83 10.30 -22.72
CA ASN A 237 -25.97 10.70 -21.61
C ASN A 237 -26.62 10.57 -20.22
N SER A 238 -27.91 10.30 -20.10
CA SER A 238 -28.55 10.06 -18.79
C SER A 238 -28.40 8.62 -18.30
N CYS A 239 -27.92 7.71 -19.15
CA CYS A 239 -27.78 6.28 -18.86
C CYS A 239 -26.37 5.80 -19.23
N LEU A 240 -25.60 5.35 -18.23
CA LEU A 240 -24.24 4.86 -18.38
C LEU A 240 -24.15 3.40 -17.97
N MET A 241 -23.41 2.63 -18.76
CA MET A 241 -23.03 1.24 -18.52
C MET A 241 -21.54 1.17 -18.20
N VAL A 242 -21.19 0.53 -17.09
CA VAL A 242 -19.83 0.10 -16.74
C VAL A 242 -19.78 -1.41 -16.88
N GLU A 243 -19.25 -1.87 -18.02
CA GLU A 243 -19.08 -3.30 -18.32
C GLU A 243 -17.77 -3.79 -17.72
N ARG A 244 -17.80 -4.96 -17.12
CA ARG A 244 -16.63 -5.71 -16.70
C ARG A 244 -16.68 -7.09 -17.35
N TYR A 245 -15.58 -7.51 -17.96
CA TYR A 245 -15.62 -8.68 -18.84
C TYR A 245 -14.29 -9.37 -19.04
N LYS A 246 -14.39 -10.63 -19.46
CA LYS A 246 -13.33 -11.44 -20.05
C LYS A 246 -13.82 -12.03 -21.37
N THR A 247 -12.95 -12.08 -22.38
CA THR A 247 -13.32 -12.73 -23.65
C THR A 247 -12.96 -14.22 -23.60
N ASP A 248 -13.83 -15.04 -23.02
CA ASP A 248 -13.61 -16.49 -22.90
C ASP A 248 -14.85 -17.38 -23.12
N ASN A 249 -15.94 -16.81 -23.64
CA ASN A 249 -17.26 -17.42 -23.82
C ASN A 249 -17.88 -17.90 -22.50
N ASN A 250 -17.67 -17.16 -21.41
CA ASN A 250 -18.20 -17.49 -20.09
C ASN A 250 -18.97 -16.31 -19.49
N ALA A 251 -20.30 -16.33 -19.58
CA ALA A 251 -21.14 -15.29 -18.97
C ALA A 251 -21.06 -15.21 -17.41
N GLY A 252 -20.34 -16.12 -16.74
CA GLY A 252 -20.20 -16.13 -15.27
C GLY A 252 -19.16 -15.15 -14.70
N ASN A 253 -18.19 -14.72 -15.50
CA ASN A 253 -17.14 -13.74 -15.10
C ASN A 253 -17.37 -12.35 -15.71
N ASP A 254 -18.58 -12.12 -16.18
CA ASP A 254 -18.98 -10.95 -16.95
C ASP A 254 -20.17 -10.25 -16.29
N GLY A 255 -20.25 -8.93 -16.48
CA GLY A 255 -21.50 -8.22 -16.22
C GLY A 255 -21.41 -6.72 -16.43
N VAL A 256 -22.51 -6.05 -16.11
CA VAL A 256 -22.63 -4.60 -16.29
C VAL A 256 -23.40 -3.94 -15.16
N SER A 257 -22.81 -2.89 -14.59
CA SER A 257 -23.50 -1.93 -13.72
C SER A 257 -24.03 -0.77 -14.55
N ILE A 258 -25.30 -0.40 -14.36
CA ILE A 258 -25.98 0.65 -15.12
C ILE A 258 -26.53 1.70 -14.17
N ALA A 259 -26.13 2.94 -14.36
CA ALA A 259 -26.73 4.11 -13.73
C ALA A 259 -27.63 4.83 -14.73
N ASN A 260 -28.95 4.86 -14.49
CA ASN A 260 -29.92 5.49 -15.38
C ASN A 260 -30.73 6.57 -14.64
N MET A 261 -30.40 7.84 -14.92
CA MET A 261 -31.11 9.02 -14.40
C MET A 261 -32.25 9.50 -15.31
N GLY A 262 -32.50 8.79 -16.41
CA GLY A 262 -33.59 9.04 -17.36
C GLY A 262 -34.79 8.13 -17.12
N GLY A 263 -35.65 8.00 -18.12
CA GLY A 263 -36.72 6.98 -18.12
C GLY A 263 -36.19 5.59 -18.49
N ASP A 264 -37.08 4.60 -18.50
CA ASP A 264 -36.76 3.24 -18.95
C ASP A 264 -36.08 3.24 -20.33
N GLN A 265 -34.99 2.50 -20.46
CA GLN A 265 -34.23 2.37 -21.71
C GLN A 265 -34.26 0.94 -22.20
N ASN A 266 -34.74 0.73 -23.42
CA ASN A 266 -34.57 -0.54 -24.11
C ASN A 266 -33.09 -0.72 -24.49
N LEU A 267 -32.48 -1.84 -24.09
CA LEU A 267 -31.08 -2.15 -24.35
C LEU A 267 -30.90 -3.01 -25.61
N ALA A 268 -31.98 -3.44 -26.26
CA ALA A 268 -31.90 -4.21 -27.50
C ALA A 268 -31.11 -3.43 -28.58
N GLY A 269 -30.10 -4.09 -29.15
CA GLY A 269 -29.21 -3.52 -30.15
C GLY A 269 -28.00 -2.78 -29.57
N THR A 270 -27.90 -2.58 -28.25
CA THR A 270 -26.72 -1.98 -27.61
C THR A 270 -25.50 -2.88 -27.80
N PRO A 271 -24.41 -2.39 -28.43
CA PRO A 271 -23.16 -3.14 -28.50
C PRO A 271 -22.61 -3.36 -27.09
N THR A 272 -21.98 -4.50 -26.84
CA THR A 272 -21.43 -4.84 -25.52
C THR A 272 -20.13 -5.65 -25.64
N LYS A 273 -19.33 -5.67 -24.57
CA LYS A 273 -18.17 -6.55 -24.44
C LYS A 273 -18.45 -7.87 -23.73
N LEU A 274 -19.64 -7.99 -23.13
CA LEU A 274 -20.06 -9.22 -22.47
C LEU A 274 -20.13 -10.38 -23.45
N ASP A 275 -19.79 -11.57 -22.98
CA ASP A 275 -19.95 -12.84 -23.67
C ASP A 275 -21.43 -13.19 -23.87
N ASP A 276 -21.69 -14.13 -24.78
CA ASP A 276 -23.04 -14.58 -25.08
C ASP A 276 -23.67 -15.27 -23.86
N GLY A 277 -24.89 -14.86 -23.49
CA GLY A 277 -25.54 -15.38 -22.30
C GLY A 277 -26.75 -14.58 -21.83
N THR A 278 -27.29 -14.98 -20.69
CA THR A 278 -28.35 -14.26 -19.99
C THR A 278 -27.83 -13.80 -18.64
N TYR A 279 -28.03 -12.53 -18.33
CA TYR A 279 -27.57 -11.90 -17.09
C TYR A 279 -28.78 -11.38 -16.32
N THR A 280 -28.82 -11.61 -15.01
CA THR A 280 -29.95 -11.22 -14.14
C THR A 280 -29.68 -9.88 -13.45
N ASP A 281 -30.68 -8.98 -13.39
CA ASP A 281 -30.57 -7.74 -12.62
C ASP A 281 -30.68 -8.04 -11.12
N GLN A 282 -29.59 -7.81 -10.39
CA GLN A 282 -29.51 -8.04 -8.95
C GLN A 282 -30.17 -6.94 -8.10
N VAL A 283 -30.69 -5.88 -8.73
CA VAL A 283 -31.37 -4.77 -8.05
C VAL A 283 -32.87 -4.78 -8.30
N ASN A 284 -33.29 -4.80 -9.56
CA ASN A 284 -34.71 -4.65 -9.93
C ASN A 284 -35.38 -5.96 -10.37
N GLY A 285 -34.62 -7.04 -10.55
CA GLY A 285 -35.07 -8.25 -11.23
C GLY A 285 -35.20 -8.07 -12.75
N GLY A 286 -35.49 -9.16 -13.45
CA GLY A 286 -35.45 -9.22 -14.91
C GLY A 286 -34.07 -9.60 -15.44
N THR A 287 -33.91 -9.59 -16.76
CA THR A 287 -32.69 -10.05 -17.42
C THR A 287 -32.32 -9.20 -18.63
N ILE A 288 -31.03 -9.22 -18.99
CA ILE A 288 -30.57 -8.93 -20.35
C ILE A 288 -30.11 -10.23 -21.00
N THR A 289 -30.27 -10.32 -22.32
CA THR A 289 -29.69 -11.41 -23.13
C THR A 289 -28.67 -10.80 -24.08
N VAL A 290 -27.50 -11.41 -24.15
CA VAL A 290 -26.39 -11.02 -25.02
C VAL A 290 -26.19 -12.10 -26.07
N SER A 291 -26.08 -11.69 -27.33
CA SER A 291 -25.63 -12.56 -28.39
C SER A 291 -24.85 -11.78 -29.45
N ASN A 292 -23.75 -12.38 -29.92
CA ASN A 292 -22.90 -11.83 -30.97
C ASN A 292 -22.43 -10.39 -30.66
N GLY A 293 -21.99 -10.15 -29.41
CA GLY A 293 -21.47 -8.86 -28.96
C GLY A 293 -22.51 -7.73 -28.87
N LYS A 294 -23.79 -8.08 -28.76
CA LYS A 294 -24.89 -7.13 -28.57
C LYS A 294 -25.86 -7.63 -27.51
N ILE A 295 -26.41 -6.70 -26.73
CA ILE A 295 -27.61 -6.98 -25.94
C ILE A 295 -28.78 -7.10 -26.93
N THR A 296 -29.46 -8.24 -26.94
CA THR A 296 -30.59 -8.51 -27.86
C THR A 296 -31.94 -8.21 -27.21
N SER A 297 -32.02 -8.24 -25.88
CA SER A 297 -33.24 -7.92 -25.12
C SER A 297 -32.90 -7.51 -23.69
N GLY A 298 -33.78 -6.71 -23.08
CA GLY A 298 -33.70 -6.26 -21.70
C GLY A 298 -33.81 -4.73 -21.58
N THR A 299 -33.96 -4.25 -20.34
CA THR A 299 -34.28 -2.84 -20.07
C THR A 299 -33.41 -2.30 -18.94
N ALA A 300 -32.77 -1.15 -19.11
CA ALA A 300 -32.29 -0.39 -17.96
C ALA A 300 -33.47 0.41 -17.39
N LYS A 301 -33.89 0.09 -16.16
CA LYS A 301 -35.00 0.78 -15.50
C LYS A 301 -34.67 2.26 -15.32
N GLY A 302 -35.65 3.13 -15.53
CA GLY A 302 -35.54 4.57 -15.35
C GLY A 302 -35.42 4.95 -13.87
N ASP A 303 -34.71 6.04 -13.62
CA ASP A 303 -34.43 6.57 -12.28
C ASP A 303 -33.95 5.50 -11.29
N ALA A 304 -33.11 4.58 -11.79
CA ALA A 304 -32.69 3.40 -11.06
C ALA A 304 -31.27 2.97 -11.43
N VAL A 305 -30.68 2.18 -10.54
CA VAL A 305 -29.48 1.39 -10.81
C VAL A 305 -29.92 -0.02 -11.17
N SER A 306 -29.35 -0.57 -12.24
CA SER A 306 -29.49 -1.98 -12.61
C SER A 306 -28.10 -2.61 -12.61
N VAL A 307 -27.95 -3.82 -12.06
CA VAL A 307 -26.67 -4.52 -12.03
C VAL A 307 -26.86 -5.92 -12.57
N TYR A 308 -26.47 -6.11 -13.83
CA TYR A 308 -26.65 -7.36 -14.56
C TYR A 308 -25.39 -8.21 -14.48
N PHE A 309 -25.42 -9.25 -13.64
CA PHE A 309 -24.42 -10.30 -13.57
C PHE A 309 -25.04 -11.56 -12.98
N ASN A 310 -24.42 -12.70 -13.21
CA ASN A 310 -24.83 -13.94 -12.55
C ASN A 310 -24.08 -14.06 -11.22
N THR A 311 -24.81 -14.36 -10.15
CA THR A 311 -24.34 -14.28 -8.76
C THR A 311 -23.40 -15.42 -8.34
N SER A 312 -22.46 -15.82 -9.19
CA SER A 312 -21.33 -16.60 -8.72
C SER A 312 -20.41 -15.65 -7.95
N VAL A 313 -20.50 -15.68 -6.62
CA VAL A 313 -19.54 -14.98 -5.78
C VAL A 313 -18.18 -15.63 -6.04
N LYS A 314 -17.20 -14.80 -6.45
CA LYS A 314 -15.87 -15.24 -6.90
C LYS A 314 -15.26 -16.21 -5.88
N GLU A 315 -15.03 -17.43 -6.33
CA GLU A 315 -14.40 -18.48 -5.55
C GLU A 315 -12.90 -18.18 -5.45
N SER A 316 -12.36 -18.16 -4.24
CA SER A 316 -10.96 -17.81 -4.04
C SER A 316 -10.39 -18.39 -2.76
N VAL A 317 -9.06 -18.54 -2.76
CA VAL A 317 -8.25 -18.73 -1.57
C VAL A 317 -7.15 -17.68 -1.58
N SER A 318 -6.77 -17.19 -0.41
CA SER A 318 -5.70 -16.20 -0.27
C SER A 318 -5.01 -16.31 1.09
N ALA A 319 -3.96 -15.52 1.28
CA ALA A 319 -3.36 -15.31 2.59
C ALA A 319 -2.84 -13.88 2.72
N THR A 320 -2.60 -13.42 3.96
CA THR A 320 -1.95 -12.13 4.22
C THR A 320 -0.59 -12.05 3.49
N VAL A 321 -0.43 -11.02 2.65
CA VAL A 321 0.70 -10.92 1.70
C VAL A 321 1.91 -10.22 2.31
N SER A 322 2.46 -10.74 3.42
CA SER A 322 3.75 -10.25 3.89
C SER A 322 4.90 -10.97 3.16
N LYS A 323 5.86 -10.23 2.62
CA LYS A 323 7.00 -10.81 1.85
C LYS A 323 8.30 -10.83 2.63
N LYS A 324 8.45 -9.99 3.67
CA LYS A 324 9.67 -9.87 4.48
C LYS A 324 9.34 -9.60 5.94
N PHE A 325 9.97 -10.32 6.86
CA PHE A 325 9.82 -10.11 8.29
C PHE A 325 11.18 -10.23 9.00
N SER A 326 11.37 -9.48 10.09
CA SER A 326 12.59 -9.49 10.90
C SER A 326 12.37 -10.03 12.31
N SER A 327 11.12 -10.19 12.74
CA SER A 327 10.75 -10.84 13.99
C SER A 327 11.10 -12.33 13.99
N ASN A 328 11.05 -12.98 15.15
CA ASN A 328 11.28 -14.42 15.21
C ASN A 328 10.21 -15.17 14.40
N THR A 329 8.97 -14.69 14.45
CA THR A 329 7.85 -15.24 13.69
C THR A 329 6.95 -14.15 13.12
N ILE A 330 6.21 -14.48 12.07
CA ILE A 330 5.09 -13.69 11.53
C ILE A 330 3.79 -14.50 11.60
N LYS A 331 2.66 -13.81 11.81
CA LYS A 331 1.32 -14.37 11.74
C LYS A 331 0.75 -14.13 10.34
N VAL A 332 0.26 -15.18 9.70
CA VAL A 332 -0.33 -15.17 8.35
C VAL A 332 -1.77 -15.65 8.44
N THR A 333 -2.73 -14.81 8.08
CA THR A 333 -4.14 -15.23 8.01
C THR A 333 -4.41 -15.89 6.65
N LEU A 334 -5.09 -17.03 6.66
CA LEU A 334 -5.54 -17.76 5.47
C LEU A 334 -7.02 -17.44 5.25
N ASN A 335 -7.38 -17.04 4.04
CA ASN A 335 -8.76 -16.70 3.69
C ASN A 335 -9.28 -17.59 2.57
N ALA A 336 -10.59 -17.81 2.57
CA ALA A 336 -11.29 -18.56 1.55
C ALA A 336 -12.71 -18.00 1.35
N SER A 337 -13.12 -17.84 0.09
CA SER A 337 -14.47 -17.43 -0.29
C SER A 337 -15.05 -18.48 -1.21
N ASN A 338 -16.25 -18.99 -0.89
CA ASN A 338 -16.95 -20.03 -1.65
C ASN A 338 -16.05 -21.18 -2.07
N ALA A 339 -15.22 -21.65 -1.15
CA ALA A 339 -14.26 -22.70 -1.40
C ALA A 339 -14.40 -23.79 -0.34
N THR A 340 -14.22 -25.02 -0.77
CA THR A 340 -14.19 -26.23 0.05
C THR A 340 -12.83 -26.92 -0.08
N ASN A 341 -12.59 -28.01 0.66
CA ASN A 341 -11.33 -28.76 0.62
C ASN A 341 -10.07 -27.90 0.85
N LEU A 342 -10.18 -26.97 1.80
CA LEU A 342 -9.19 -25.96 2.08
C LEU A 342 -7.93 -26.55 2.72
N THR A 343 -6.78 -26.33 2.09
CA THR A 343 -5.47 -26.82 2.56
C THR A 343 -4.38 -25.79 2.38
N TYR A 344 -3.32 -25.90 3.17
CA TYR A 344 -2.09 -25.14 3.00
C TYR A 344 -0.87 -26.05 3.06
N SER A 345 0.21 -25.64 2.41
CA SER A 345 1.53 -26.26 2.53
C SER A 345 2.63 -25.19 2.51
N LEU A 346 3.63 -25.37 3.35
CA LEU A 346 4.86 -24.59 3.37
C LEU A 346 6.00 -25.40 2.73
N SER A 347 6.91 -24.72 2.04
CA SER A 347 8.08 -25.36 1.41
C SER A 347 9.05 -26.02 2.39
N ASN A 348 8.96 -25.71 3.69
CA ASN A 348 9.70 -26.40 4.76
C ASN A 348 8.98 -27.67 5.26
N GLY A 349 7.89 -28.09 4.62
CA GLY A 349 7.21 -29.37 4.83
C GLY A 349 5.97 -29.31 5.72
N LYS A 350 5.72 -28.21 6.44
CA LYS A 350 4.50 -28.04 7.24
C LYS A 350 3.29 -27.91 6.34
N ASN A 351 2.20 -28.60 6.64
CA ASN A 351 0.96 -28.56 5.85
C ASN A 351 -0.24 -28.90 6.75
N GLY A 352 -1.45 -28.58 6.27
CA GLY A 352 -2.68 -28.88 6.99
C GLY A 352 -3.93 -28.39 6.26
N SER A 353 -5.09 -28.61 6.88
CA SER A 353 -6.35 -27.98 6.49
C SER A 353 -6.56 -26.67 7.25
N PHE A 354 -7.42 -25.80 6.72
CA PHE A 354 -7.82 -24.56 7.39
C PHE A 354 -9.30 -24.26 7.14
N VAL A 355 -9.89 -23.38 7.94
CA VAL A 355 -11.15 -22.69 7.64
C VAL A 355 -10.87 -21.21 7.42
N ASP A 356 -11.78 -20.52 6.74
CA ASP A 356 -11.64 -19.07 6.49
C ASP A 356 -11.37 -18.30 7.79
N GLY A 357 -10.33 -17.46 7.78
CA GLY A 357 -9.87 -16.67 8.93
C GLY A 357 -8.84 -17.36 9.84
N ASP A 358 -8.49 -18.62 9.60
CA ASP A 358 -7.44 -19.31 10.36
C ASP A 358 -6.09 -18.61 10.20
N SER A 359 -5.24 -18.75 11.22
CA SER A 359 -3.91 -18.12 11.23
C SER A 359 -2.78 -19.15 11.34
N LEU A 360 -1.72 -18.93 10.56
CA LEU A 360 -0.49 -19.69 10.53
C LEU A 360 0.67 -18.85 11.05
N THR A 361 1.50 -19.42 11.94
CA THR A 361 2.76 -18.81 12.35
C THR A 361 3.92 -19.36 11.50
N ILE A 362 4.71 -18.46 10.93
CA ILE A 362 5.88 -18.75 10.09
C ILE A 362 7.13 -18.10 10.68
N GLY A 363 8.31 -18.72 10.58
CA GLY A 363 9.59 -18.05 10.84
C GLY A 363 10.42 -18.53 12.04
N GLY A 364 9.82 -19.30 12.94
CA GLY A 364 10.48 -19.70 14.20
C GLY A 364 11.68 -20.63 14.01
N ASP A 365 11.74 -21.30 12.87
CA ASP A 365 12.79 -22.22 12.42
C ASP A 365 13.68 -21.62 11.30
N MET A 366 13.40 -20.39 10.87
CA MET A 366 14.11 -19.74 9.77
C MET A 366 15.31 -18.95 10.30
N GLU A 367 16.43 -19.00 9.59
CA GLU A 367 17.57 -18.11 9.74
C GLU A 367 17.41 -16.85 8.88
N ILE A 368 18.22 -15.83 9.14
CA ILE A 368 18.25 -14.62 8.34
C ILE A 368 18.68 -14.95 6.90
N GLY A 369 17.88 -14.51 5.94
CA GLY A 369 18.04 -14.82 4.51
C GLY A 369 17.18 -16.00 4.05
N ASP A 370 16.68 -16.83 4.97
CA ASP A 370 15.82 -17.96 4.61
C ASP A 370 14.49 -17.48 4.04
N SER A 371 13.91 -18.31 3.19
CA SER A 371 12.59 -18.10 2.62
C SER A 371 11.75 -19.36 2.72
N VAL A 372 10.47 -19.19 2.99
CA VAL A 372 9.48 -20.27 2.94
C VAL A 372 8.31 -19.84 2.06
N THR A 373 7.92 -20.72 1.15
CA THR A 373 6.78 -20.50 0.27
C THR A 373 5.56 -21.19 0.86
N LEU A 374 4.51 -20.42 1.11
CA LEU A 374 3.16 -20.87 1.39
C LEU A 374 2.41 -21.07 0.08
N THR A 375 1.79 -22.23 -0.03
CA THR A 375 0.77 -22.53 -1.04
C THR A 375 -0.53 -22.81 -0.31
N VAL A 376 -1.58 -22.05 -0.65
CA VAL A 376 -2.95 -22.24 -0.16
C VAL A 376 -3.76 -22.80 -1.32
N LYS A 377 -4.55 -23.86 -1.07
CA LYS A 377 -5.39 -24.51 -2.07
C LYS A 377 -6.81 -24.69 -1.57
N GLY A 378 -7.74 -24.76 -2.52
CA GLY A 378 -9.13 -25.10 -2.27
C GLY A 378 -9.81 -25.59 -3.55
N THR A 379 -11.08 -25.92 -3.44
CA THR A 379 -11.96 -26.25 -4.56
C THR A 379 -13.14 -25.29 -4.55
N GLY A 380 -13.43 -24.65 -5.68
CA GLY A 380 -14.63 -23.84 -5.83
C GLY A 380 -15.88 -24.63 -5.43
N ALA A 381 -16.68 -24.07 -4.52
CA ALA A 381 -17.86 -24.73 -3.99
C ALA A 381 -18.97 -24.90 -5.04
N GLU A 382 -19.02 -24.03 -6.04
CA GLU A 382 -19.98 -24.01 -7.13
C GLU A 382 -19.39 -24.58 -8.43
N SER A 383 -18.20 -24.12 -8.83
CA SER A 383 -17.58 -24.52 -10.10
C SER A 383 -16.91 -25.89 -10.04
N GLY A 384 -16.45 -26.31 -8.86
CA GLY A 384 -15.56 -27.46 -8.71
C GLY A 384 -14.11 -27.22 -9.18
N GLU A 385 -13.77 -26.00 -9.61
CA GLU A 385 -12.43 -25.65 -10.10
C GLU A 385 -11.39 -25.66 -8.97
N ALA A 386 -10.14 -25.96 -9.33
CA ALA A 386 -9.03 -25.91 -8.39
C ALA A 386 -8.59 -24.46 -8.15
N LEU A 387 -8.55 -24.06 -6.88
CA LEU A 387 -8.09 -22.74 -6.45
C LEU A 387 -6.68 -22.87 -5.86
N GLU A 388 -5.81 -21.93 -6.20
CA GLU A 388 -4.44 -21.91 -5.69
C GLU A 388 -3.94 -20.46 -5.50
N PHE A 389 -3.29 -20.23 -4.36
CA PHE A 389 -2.59 -19.00 -4.05
C PHE A 389 -1.20 -19.32 -3.50
N THR A 390 -0.19 -18.55 -3.88
CA THR A 390 1.18 -18.73 -3.38
C THR A 390 1.78 -17.41 -2.89
N ALA A 391 2.45 -17.45 -1.74
CA ALA A 391 3.23 -16.33 -1.20
C ALA A 391 4.56 -16.83 -0.62
N THR A 392 5.63 -16.04 -0.76
CA THR A 392 6.95 -16.35 -0.19
C THR A 392 7.28 -15.36 0.91
N TYR A 393 7.63 -15.90 2.08
CA TYR A 393 8.01 -15.15 3.28
C TYR A 393 9.51 -15.29 3.46
N THR A 394 10.25 -14.18 3.46
CA THR A 394 11.70 -14.16 3.67
C THR A 394 12.02 -13.55 5.03
N LYS A 395 12.80 -14.26 5.85
CA LYS A 395 13.33 -13.70 7.10
C LYS A 395 14.51 -12.81 6.76
N VAL A 396 14.50 -11.57 7.22
CA VAL A 396 15.56 -10.59 6.96
C VAL A 396 16.23 -10.19 8.26
N GLU A 397 17.48 -9.72 8.15
CA GLU A 397 18.28 -9.30 9.31
C GLU A 397 17.54 -8.20 10.08
N VAL A 398 17.45 -8.36 11.40
CA VAL A 398 17.13 -7.25 12.30
C VAL A 398 18.24 -6.23 12.12
N GLN A 399 17.90 -5.00 11.73
CA GLN A 399 18.90 -3.96 11.46
C GLN A 399 19.88 -3.87 12.65
N ALA A 400 21.15 -4.22 12.43
CA ALA A 400 22.14 -4.33 13.49
C ALA A 400 22.27 -3.00 14.26
N ASN A 401 22.01 -3.08 15.56
CA ASN A 401 22.06 -1.95 16.46
C ASN A 401 23.51 -1.67 16.86
N THR A 402 24.02 -0.46 16.59
CA THR A 402 25.38 -0.06 16.97
C THR A 402 25.37 1.31 17.63
N ILE A 403 25.94 1.38 18.82
CA ILE A 403 26.06 2.62 19.58
C ILE A 403 27.49 3.13 19.50
N TYR A 404 27.65 4.36 19.04
CA TYR A 404 28.87 5.13 19.13
C TYR A 404 28.72 6.15 20.26
N ALA A 405 29.78 6.44 21.01
CA ALA A 405 29.70 7.38 22.12
C ALA A 405 31.02 8.12 22.36
N THR A 406 30.91 9.38 22.75
CA THR A 406 32.04 10.14 23.30
C THR A 406 32.02 10.01 24.82
N LYS A 407 33.11 9.50 25.40
CA LYS A 407 33.21 9.35 26.85
C LYS A 407 33.31 10.73 27.53
N PRO A 408 32.47 11.07 28.52
CA PRO A 408 32.54 12.33 29.26
C PRO A 408 33.91 12.56 29.93
N SER A 409 34.34 13.83 30.05
CA SER A 409 35.68 14.20 30.55
C SER A 409 35.93 13.85 32.02
N GLY A 410 34.89 13.56 32.81
CA GLY A 410 35.00 13.10 34.21
C GLY A 410 34.85 11.58 34.42
N TRP A 411 34.62 10.81 33.35
CA TRP A 411 34.37 9.37 33.47
C TRP A 411 35.66 8.58 33.26
N SER A 412 36.05 7.74 34.22
CA SER A 412 37.20 6.84 34.07
C SER A 412 36.90 5.70 33.10
N LYS A 413 35.67 5.15 33.18
CA LYS A 413 35.13 4.12 32.30
C LYS A 413 33.77 4.53 31.76
N MET A 414 33.33 3.89 30.68
CA MET A 414 31.99 4.06 30.14
C MET A 414 31.38 2.69 29.88
N TYR A 415 30.16 2.49 30.38
CA TYR A 415 29.37 1.28 30.21
C TYR A 415 28.10 1.61 29.43
N ALA A 416 27.61 0.65 28.66
CA ALA A 416 26.28 0.68 28.04
C ALA A 416 25.42 -0.40 28.68
N TYR A 417 24.37 -0.01 29.40
CA TYR A 417 23.31 -0.90 29.86
C TYR A 417 22.15 -0.80 28.88
N VAL A 418 21.94 -1.85 28.10
CA VAL A 418 20.93 -1.91 27.03
C VAL A 418 19.82 -2.87 27.41
N TYR A 419 18.57 -2.48 27.18
CA TYR A 419 17.42 -3.33 27.46
C TYR A 419 16.25 -3.11 26.48
N THR A 420 15.35 -4.09 26.40
CA THR A 420 14.08 -4.01 25.66
C THR A 420 12.88 -4.18 26.60
N GLY A 421 11.82 -3.39 26.41
CA GLY A 421 10.57 -3.46 27.19
C GLY A 421 10.67 -2.93 28.63
N ASP A 422 9.59 -3.09 29.41
CA ASP A 422 9.47 -2.67 30.81
C ASP A 422 9.09 -3.84 31.74
N GLY A 423 9.47 -3.77 33.01
CA GLY A 423 9.04 -4.73 34.04
C GLY A 423 9.68 -6.13 33.93
N ALA A 424 8.95 -7.17 34.36
CA ALA A 424 9.48 -8.54 34.50
C ALA A 424 9.80 -9.26 33.17
N THR A 425 9.37 -8.70 32.04
CA THR A 425 9.62 -9.22 30.69
C THR A 425 10.81 -8.55 30.02
N ALA A 426 11.42 -7.54 30.65
CA ALA A 426 12.53 -6.82 30.07
C ALA A 426 13.78 -7.71 29.92
N LYS A 427 14.36 -7.70 28.73
CA LYS A 427 15.64 -8.37 28.44
C LYS A 427 16.74 -7.33 28.38
N ASN A 428 17.88 -7.63 28.95
CA ASN A 428 19.00 -6.72 29.11
C ASN A 428 20.32 -7.37 28.71
N ASN A 429 21.26 -6.55 28.27
CA ASN A 429 22.56 -7.02 27.76
C ASN A 429 23.48 -7.58 28.86
N ALA A 430 23.37 -7.08 30.09
CA ALA A 430 24.11 -7.55 31.25
C ALA A 430 23.43 -7.03 32.54
N ALA A 431 23.90 -7.48 33.71
CA ALA A 431 23.54 -6.83 34.98
C ALA A 431 24.06 -5.38 35.01
N TRP A 432 23.40 -4.51 35.77
CA TRP A 432 23.86 -3.14 36.01
C TRP A 432 25.32 -3.14 36.52
N PRO A 433 26.24 -2.30 35.96
CA PRO A 433 26.02 -1.12 35.11
C PRO A 433 26.03 -1.37 33.59
N GLY A 434 25.89 -2.61 33.13
CA GLY A 434 25.96 -2.96 31.71
C GLY A 434 27.35 -3.40 31.27
N VAL A 435 27.63 -3.32 29.98
CA VAL A 435 28.89 -3.77 29.37
C VAL A 435 29.85 -2.61 29.17
N GLU A 436 31.12 -2.78 29.54
CA GLU A 436 32.15 -1.75 29.35
C GLU A 436 32.39 -1.51 27.86
N MET A 437 32.28 -0.25 27.44
CA MET A 437 32.57 0.16 26.08
C MET A 437 34.06 0.41 25.90
N THR A 438 34.59 0.09 24.71
CA THR A 438 36.00 0.35 24.36
C THR A 438 36.12 1.40 23.27
N ALA A 439 37.14 2.24 23.37
CA ALA A 439 37.50 3.18 22.30
C ALA A 439 38.01 2.42 21.06
N MET A 440 37.52 2.82 19.89
CA MET A 440 37.94 2.28 18.61
C MET A 440 39.40 2.61 18.33
N ALA A 441 40.21 1.62 17.97
CA ALA A 441 41.62 1.82 17.62
C ALA A 441 41.81 2.51 16.26
N ALA A 442 40.88 2.30 15.32
CA ALA A 442 40.87 2.90 14.00
C ALA A 442 39.48 3.46 13.69
N ALA A 443 39.40 4.43 12.78
CA ALA A 443 38.13 4.91 12.27
C ALA A 443 37.45 3.83 11.42
N ASP A 444 36.12 3.84 11.38
CA ASP A 444 35.33 3.10 10.39
C ASP A 444 34.48 4.07 9.56
N SER A 445 33.58 3.54 8.74
CA SER A 445 32.67 4.34 7.91
C SER A 445 31.67 5.18 8.69
N CYS A 446 31.51 4.93 9.99
CA CYS A 446 30.51 5.52 10.86
C CYS A 446 31.13 6.51 11.86
N ALA A 447 32.36 6.27 12.33
CA ALA A 447 33.00 7.09 13.36
C ALA A 447 34.53 7.11 13.26
N LYS A 448 35.13 8.19 13.79
CA LYS A 448 36.59 8.37 13.90
C LYS A 448 37.21 7.45 14.96
N ALA A 449 38.52 7.20 14.83
CA ALA A 449 39.31 6.53 15.87
C ALA A 449 39.18 7.28 17.21
N GLY A 450 39.18 6.54 18.32
CA GLY A 450 38.99 7.08 19.68
C GLY A 450 37.54 7.23 20.12
N THR A 451 36.55 7.12 19.21
CA THR A 451 35.13 7.02 19.59
C THR A 451 34.87 5.67 20.26
N TYR A 452 34.04 5.63 21.30
CA TYR A 452 33.65 4.37 21.93
C TYR A 452 32.55 3.70 21.12
N LYS A 453 32.66 2.39 20.92
CA LYS A 453 31.70 1.61 20.14
C LYS A 453 31.16 0.45 20.96
N TYR A 454 29.87 0.20 20.83
CA TYR A 454 29.21 -0.99 21.34
C TYR A 454 28.29 -1.56 20.27
N GLU A 455 28.57 -2.79 19.85
CA GLU A 455 27.68 -3.58 19.01
C GLU A 455 26.65 -4.24 19.92
N VAL A 456 25.39 -3.87 19.75
CA VAL A 456 24.33 -4.28 20.65
C VAL A 456 23.89 -5.68 20.24
N PRO A 457 23.93 -6.67 21.15
CA PRO A 457 23.41 -8.00 20.86
C PRO A 457 21.89 -7.93 20.66
N ASP A 458 21.35 -8.87 19.90
CA ASP A 458 19.90 -9.02 19.77
C ASP A 458 19.29 -9.42 21.13
N LEU A 459 18.48 -8.54 21.70
CA LEU A 459 17.73 -8.73 22.94
C LEU A 459 16.28 -9.19 22.65
N GLY A 460 15.92 -9.43 21.38
CA GLY A 460 14.60 -9.84 20.92
C GLY A 460 13.69 -8.65 20.59
N GLU A 461 12.39 -8.91 20.62
CA GLU A 461 11.35 -7.93 20.29
C GLU A 461 11.23 -6.85 21.38
N GLY A 462 10.85 -5.63 20.95
CA GLY A 462 10.62 -4.49 21.85
C GLY A 462 11.54 -3.29 21.55
N THR A 463 11.23 -2.17 22.20
CA THR A 463 11.97 -0.91 22.05
C THR A 463 13.30 -0.97 22.77
N TYR A 464 14.41 -0.80 22.04
CA TYR A 464 15.75 -0.79 22.61
C TYR A 464 16.03 0.53 23.31
N ARG A 465 16.54 0.45 24.54
CA ARG A 465 16.94 1.59 25.36
C ARG A 465 18.35 1.40 25.89
N VAL A 466 19.12 2.48 25.99
CA VAL A 466 20.47 2.47 26.58
C VAL A 466 20.60 3.48 27.72
N ILE A 467 21.24 3.06 28.80
CA ILE A 467 21.75 3.93 29.85
C ILE A 467 23.28 3.86 29.80
N PHE A 468 23.92 5.01 29.66
CA PHE A 468 25.36 5.11 29.82
C PHE A 468 25.72 5.29 31.29
N SER A 469 26.73 4.59 31.78
CA SER A 469 27.20 4.73 33.16
C SER A 469 28.72 4.77 33.25
N ASN A 470 29.25 5.43 34.29
CA ASN A 470 30.67 5.32 34.64
C ASN A 470 30.99 4.10 35.53
N GLY A 471 29.98 3.30 35.90
CA GLY A 471 30.11 2.17 36.82
C GLY A 471 30.35 2.56 38.28
N ASN A 472 30.32 3.86 38.61
CA ASN A 472 30.59 4.40 39.94
C ASN A 472 29.63 5.56 40.27
N GLY A 473 28.33 5.31 40.14
CA GLY A 473 27.27 6.20 40.60
C GLY A 473 26.84 7.34 39.64
N SER A 474 27.60 7.62 38.57
CA SER A 474 27.15 8.53 37.51
C SER A 474 26.53 7.76 36.34
N GLN A 475 25.41 8.27 35.83
CA GLN A 475 24.71 7.70 34.68
C GLN A 475 24.00 8.80 33.87
N MET A 476 23.77 8.50 32.60
CA MET A 476 22.93 9.27 31.71
C MET A 476 22.13 8.28 30.84
N PRO A 477 20.79 8.28 30.87
CA PRO A 477 19.88 9.10 31.68
C PRO A 477 20.08 9.01 33.20
N GLY A 478 19.53 9.97 33.95
CA GLY A 478 19.65 10.04 35.40
C GLY A 478 18.97 8.88 36.12
N ALA A 479 19.24 8.69 37.42
CA ALA A 479 18.61 7.61 38.18
C ALA A 479 17.08 7.66 38.10
N SER A 480 16.46 6.49 37.93
CA SER A 480 15.01 6.32 37.74
C SER A 480 14.43 6.97 36.48
N GLN A 481 15.27 7.41 35.54
CA GLN A 481 14.84 7.81 34.20
C GLN A 481 14.95 6.62 33.23
N PRO A 482 14.03 6.50 32.26
CA PRO A 482 14.17 5.50 31.21
C PRO A 482 15.43 5.77 30.39
N GLY A 483 16.05 4.71 29.87
CA GLY A 483 17.19 4.82 28.96
C GLY A 483 16.84 5.51 27.63
N PHE A 484 17.86 6.03 26.95
CA PHE A 484 17.72 6.61 25.62
C PHE A 484 17.28 5.56 24.63
N GLU A 485 16.19 5.83 23.93
CA GLU A 485 15.66 4.95 22.91
C GLU A 485 16.49 5.00 21.63
N PHE A 486 16.65 3.86 20.95
CA PHE A 486 17.40 3.81 19.70
C PHE A 486 17.00 2.63 18.80
N SER A 487 17.31 2.79 17.51
CA SER A 487 17.25 1.74 16.49
C SER A 487 18.33 2.01 15.44
N GLY A 488 18.90 0.94 14.87
CA GLY A 488 20.02 0.98 13.94
C GLY A 488 21.30 1.56 14.56
N LYS A 489 22.01 2.38 13.78
CA LYS A 489 23.28 2.97 14.19
C LYS A 489 23.07 4.36 14.76
N VAL A 490 23.55 4.59 15.97
CA VAL A 490 23.37 5.85 16.69
C VAL A 490 24.67 6.32 17.34
N SER A 491 24.78 7.63 17.60
CA SER A 491 25.89 8.23 18.32
C SER A 491 25.41 9.08 19.51
N TRP A 492 26.14 9.01 20.62
CA TRP A 492 26.02 9.90 21.78
C TRP A 492 27.23 10.84 21.87
N ASP A 493 27.02 12.12 22.06
CA ASP A 493 28.09 13.12 22.17
C ASP A 493 28.73 13.19 23.57
N GLY A 494 28.24 12.41 24.53
CA GLY A 494 28.72 12.39 25.92
C GLY A 494 28.10 13.43 26.84
N SER A 495 27.13 14.22 26.37
CA SER A 495 26.51 15.28 27.16
C SER A 495 25.03 15.51 26.90
N SER A 496 24.57 15.17 25.70
CA SER A 496 23.19 15.38 25.25
C SER A 496 22.22 14.42 25.93
N ALA A 497 20.99 14.88 26.11
CA ALA A 497 19.88 14.09 26.63
C ALA A 497 19.18 13.24 25.54
N SER A 498 19.87 12.96 24.43
CA SER A 498 19.35 12.16 23.32
C SER A 498 20.50 11.54 22.50
N LEU A 499 20.13 10.58 21.65
CA LEU A 499 21.01 9.93 20.68
C LEU A 499 20.79 10.52 19.28
N THR A 500 21.83 10.51 18.45
CA THR A 500 21.77 10.93 17.05
C THR A 500 21.86 9.72 16.14
N ALA A 501 20.89 9.49 15.24
CA ALA A 501 21.02 8.46 14.21
C ALA A 501 22.17 8.79 13.24
N ILE A 502 22.96 7.79 12.85
CA ILE A 502 24.11 7.99 11.96
C ILE A 502 24.03 7.12 10.71
N THR A 503 24.30 7.73 9.57
CA THR A 503 24.46 7.04 8.28
C THR A 503 25.94 6.88 8.00
N CYS A 504 26.41 5.64 7.92
CA CYS A 504 27.81 5.38 7.62
C CYS A 504 28.11 5.63 6.15
N THR A 505 29.27 6.21 5.86
CA THR A 505 29.74 6.37 4.48
C THR A 505 29.94 5.00 3.83
N ALA A 506 29.26 4.74 2.72
CA ALA A 506 29.41 3.47 2.01
C ALA A 506 30.88 3.25 1.64
N THR A 507 31.49 2.19 2.16
CA THR A 507 32.78 1.72 1.65
C THR A 507 32.51 1.25 0.23
N PRO A 508 33.17 1.81 -0.80
CA PRO A 508 33.00 1.34 -2.17
C PRO A 508 33.22 -0.18 -2.18
N PRO A 509 32.35 -0.97 -2.85
CA PRO A 509 32.58 -2.40 -2.94
C PRO A 509 33.99 -2.64 -3.46
N VAL A 510 34.69 -3.62 -2.87
CA VAL A 510 35.95 -4.11 -3.43
C VAL A 510 35.63 -4.55 -4.85
N ILE A 511 36.06 -3.76 -5.84
CA ILE A 511 35.88 -4.07 -7.25
C ILE A 511 36.74 -5.31 -7.51
N LYS A 512 36.12 -6.49 -7.52
CA LYS A 512 36.72 -7.66 -8.13
C LYS A 512 36.75 -7.38 -9.64
N THR A 513 37.91 -7.00 -10.15
CA THR A 513 38.16 -7.01 -11.60
C THR A 513 38.01 -8.44 -12.10
N ALA A 514 37.07 -8.65 -13.02
CA ALA A 514 36.98 -9.87 -13.81
C ALA A 514 37.56 -9.59 -15.19
N ASP A 515 38.61 -10.32 -15.57
CA ASP A 515 39.12 -10.29 -16.94
C ASP A 515 38.16 -11.05 -17.85
N ILE A 516 37.48 -10.33 -18.74
CA ILE A 516 36.62 -10.93 -19.77
C ILE A 516 37.39 -10.92 -21.08
N THR A 517 37.78 -12.10 -21.56
CA THR A 517 38.42 -12.27 -22.87
C THR A 517 37.38 -12.61 -23.92
N PHE A 518 37.22 -11.75 -24.94
CA PHE A 518 36.43 -12.05 -26.12
C PHE A 518 37.38 -12.47 -27.25
N SER A 519 37.23 -13.68 -27.75
CA SER A 519 37.94 -14.15 -28.95
C SER A 519 36.98 -14.12 -30.13
N ALA A 520 37.32 -13.34 -31.16
CA ALA A 520 36.59 -13.29 -32.42
C ALA A 520 37.58 -13.44 -33.58
N THR A 521 37.22 -14.25 -34.57
CA THR A 521 38.01 -14.50 -35.78
C THR A 521 37.17 -14.11 -36.99
N ALA A 522 37.73 -13.30 -37.89
CA ALA A 522 37.07 -12.88 -39.12
C ALA A 522 38.10 -12.77 -40.24
N ASP A 523 37.77 -13.27 -41.43
CA ASP A 523 38.56 -13.06 -42.65
C ASP A 523 38.20 -11.70 -43.25
N LEU A 524 39.10 -10.73 -43.12
CA LEU A 524 38.92 -9.36 -43.60
C LEU A 524 39.64 -9.15 -44.94
N LYS A 525 39.00 -8.46 -45.88
CA LYS A 525 39.66 -7.99 -47.11
C LYS A 525 40.48 -6.73 -46.83
N THR A 526 41.38 -6.40 -47.76
CA THR A 526 42.22 -5.19 -47.67
C THR A 526 41.36 -3.94 -47.50
N GLY A 527 41.51 -3.26 -46.35
CA GLY A 527 40.78 -2.04 -46.01
C GLY A 527 39.65 -2.24 -44.99
N GLU A 528 39.30 -3.47 -44.62
CA GLU A 528 38.24 -3.74 -43.62
C GLU A 528 38.79 -3.80 -42.19
N THR A 529 37.96 -3.41 -41.22
CA THR A 529 38.29 -3.37 -39.78
C THR A 529 37.21 -4.06 -38.97
N LEU A 530 37.60 -4.92 -38.04
CA LEU A 530 36.70 -5.58 -37.09
C LEU A 530 36.54 -4.70 -35.84
N TYR A 531 35.30 -4.46 -35.42
CA TYR A 531 34.96 -3.71 -34.22
C TYR A 531 34.22 -4.61 -33.21
N ALA A 532 34.61 -4.54 -31.94
CA ALA A 532 33.83 -5.09 -30.84
C ALA A 532 33.04 -3.95 -30.17
N VAL A 533 31.72 -4.03 -30.18
CA VAL A 533 30.82 -3.02 -29.61
C VAL A 533 29.94 -3.68 -28.56
N GLY A 534 29.81 -3.04 -27.39
CA GLY A 534 28.85 -3.43 -26.37
C GLY A 534 28.50 -2.23 -25.49
N ASP A 535 27.31 -2.25 -24.90
CA ASP A 535 26.90 -1.27 -23.90
C ASP A 535 27.40 -1.71 -22.52
N TRP A 536 28.38 -0.96 -22.01
CA TRP A 536 29.10 -1.33 -20.78
C TRP A 536 28.99 -0.23 -19.72
N GLY A 537 27.81 0.35 -19.54
CA GLY A 537 27.42 1.20 -18.40
C GLY A 537 28.35 2.40 -18.15
N GLN A 538 27.88 3.60 -18.48
CA GLN A 538 28.66 4.84 -18.34
C GLN A 538 28.80 5.28 -16.87
N GLY A 539 29.84 4.79 -16.18
CA GLY A 539 30.28 5.29 -14.87
C GLY A 539 31.67 5.91 -14.95
N LYS A 540 31.88 7.08 -14.32
CA LYS A 540 33.19 7.75 -14.22
C LYS A 540 34.18 6.86 -13.45
N GLY A 541 35.31 6.50 -14.05
CA GLY A 541 36.42 5.79 -13.38
C GLY A 541 36.98 4.53 -14.07
N LYS A 542 36.48 4.13 -15.24
CA LYS A 542 36.99 2.95 -15.96
C LYS A 542 38.07 3.33 -16.99
N THR A 543 39.28 2.78 -16.86
CA THR A 543 40.35 2.88 -17.87
C THR A 543 40.29 1.67 -18.81
N ARG A 544 40.43 1.88 -20.13
CA ARG A 544 40.41 0.80 -21.14
C ARG A 544 41.81 0.65 -21.74
N THR A 545 42.28 -0.59 -21.87
CA THR A 545 43.50 -0.92 -22.60
C THR A 545 43.16 -2.01 -23.61
N ALA A 546 43.42 -1.77 -24.90
CA ALA A 546 43.22 -2.74 -25.96
C ALA A 546 44.58 -3.12 -26.53
N THR A 547 44.90 -4.41 -26.53
CA THR A 547 46.16 -4.94 -27.07
C THR A 547 45.82 -5.81 -28.28
N ARG A 548 46.30 -5.42 -29.46
CA ARG A 548 46.11 -6.18 -30.70
C ARG A 548 47.35 -7.05 -30.91
N THR A 549 47.19 -8.37 -30.85
CA THR A 549 48.26 -9.31 -31.21
C THR A 549 48.00 -9.79 -32.65
N PRO A 550 48.81 -9.40 -33.64
CA PRO A 550 48.69 -9.96 -34.99
C PRO A 550 49.03 -11.45 -34.96
N ALA A 551 48.27 -12.27 -35.69
CA ALA A 551 48.66 -13.65 -35.95
C ALA A 551 50.01 -13.68 -36.69
N PRO A 552 50.89 -14.65 -36.43
CA PRO A 552 52.11 -14.81 -37.21
C PRO A 552 51.75 -15.01 -38.69
N PRO A 553 52.48 -14.41 -39.63
CA PRO A 553 52.29 -14.72 -41.04
C PRO A 553 52.59 -16.21 -41.29
N PRO A 554 51.91 -16.83 -42.27
CA PRO A 554 52.16 -18.22 -42.64
C PRO A 554 53.59 -18.46 -43.13
#